data_AF-A0A1X7KDJ8-F1
#
_entry.id   AF-A0A1X7KDJ8-F1
#
_cell.length_a   1.000
_cell.length_b   1.000
_cell.length_c   1.000
_cell.angle_alpha   90.00
_cell.angle_beta   90.00
_cell.angle_gamma   90.00
#
_symmetry.space_group_name_H-M   'P 1'
#
loop_
_entity.id
_entity.type
_entity.pdbx_description
1 polymer ?
#
loop_
_entity_poly.entity_id
_entity_poly.type
_entity_poly.pdbx_seq_one_letter_code
_entity_poly.pdbx_strand_id
1 'polypeptide(L)'
;MEQVKMDVLAQHILQRRDGRGIREAAKEVGISPATLSRVENRKVPDLETFGKICAWLGEDPATFLGLVPASSSAPRAQVHFKKEAAIRPESAKALSEMIVLAQEALLKEEV
;
A
#
# COMPACT_ATOMS: atom_id res chain seq x y z
N MET A 1 -3.67 8.88 -17.75
CA MET A 1 -4.36 9.26 -16.51
C MET A 1 -4.50 8.00 -15.70
N GLU A 2 -3.84 7.92 -14.54
CA GLU A 2 -3.89 6.76 -13.65
C GLU A 2 -5.36 6.47 -13.28
N GLN A 3 -5.85 5.31 -13.70
CA GLN A 3 -7.26 4.93 -13.52
C GLN A 3 -7.44 4.30 -12.15
N VAL A 4 -8.34 4.89 -11.36
CA VAL A 4 -8.82 4.29 -10.11
C VAL A 4 -9.45 2.93 -10.45
N LYS A 5 -8.95 1.86 -9.83
CA LYS A 5 -9.40 0.47 -10.02
C LYS A 5 -10.71 0.23 -9.29
N MET A 6 -11.78 0.88 -9.77
CA MET A 6 -13.11 0.82 -9.15
C MET A 6 -13.70 -0.60 -9.15
N ASP A 7 -13.39 -1.42 -10.16
CA ASP A 7 -13.81 -2.83 -10.19
C ASP A 7 -13.23 -3.61 -9.01
N VAL A 8 -11.96 -3.40 -8.69
CA VAL A 8 -11.26 -4.06 -7.58
C VAL A 8 -11.82 -3.60 -6.25
N LEU A 9 -12.02 -2.28 -6.08
CA LEU A 9 -12.64 -1.73 -4.87
C LEU A 9 -14.04 -2.33 -4.63
N ALA A 10 -14.87 -2.38 -5.67
CA ALA A 10 -16.21 -2.96 -5.58
C ALA A 10 -16.18 -4.45 -5.20
N GLN A 11 -15.25 -5.22 -5.76
CA GLN A 11 -15.07 -6.64 -5.40
C GLN A 11 -14.66 -6.82 -3.94
N HIS A 12 -13.72 -6.02 -3.44
CA HIS A 12 -13.27 -6.11 -2.05
C HIS A 12 -14.38 -5.74 -1.06
N ILE A 13 -15.22 -4.75 -1.39
CA ILE A 13 -16.42 -4.42 -0.61
C ILE A 13 -17.37 -5.62 -0.54
N LEU A 14 -17.66 -6.27 -1.68
CA LEU A 14 -18.55 -7.42 -1.74
C LEU A 14 -18.00 -8.62 -0.94
N GLN A 15 -16.69 -8.87 -1.02
CA GLN A 15 -16.02 -9.92 -0.25
C GLN A 15 -16.05 -9.63 1.25
N ARG A 16 -15.68 -8.41 1.67
CA ARG A 16 -15.75 -7.97 3.08
C ARG A 16 -17.16 -8.06 3.64
N ARG A 17 -18.16 -7.74 2.82
CA ARG A 17 -19.58 -7.79 3.19
C ARG A 17 -20.06 -9.24 3.42
N ASP A 18 -19.48 -10.22 2.72
CA ASP A 18 -19.74 -11.66 2.90
C ASP A 18 -21.24 -12.01 3.02
N GLY A 19 -22.04 -11.48 2.09
CA GLY A 19 -23.50 -11.70 2.08
C GLY A 19 -24.31 -10.88 3.10
N ARG A 20 -23.68 -10.10 3.98
CA ARG A 20 -24.38 -9.16 4.88
C ARG A 20 -25.16 -8.11 4.11
N GLY A 21 -26.22 -7.59 4.73
CA GLY A 21 -27.08 -6.58 4.09
C GLY A 21 -26.32 -5.28 3.83
N ILE A 22 -26.61 -4.62 2.70
CA ILE A 22 -25.92 -3.36 2.33
C ILE A 22 -26.12 -2.24 3.36
N ARG A 23 -27.24 -2.24 4.08
CA ARG A 23 -27.53 -1.27 5.14
C ARG A 23 -26.65 -1.47 6.37
N GLU A 24 -26.36 -2.71 6.70
CA GLU A 24 -25.51 -3.08 7.83
C GLU A 24 -24.06 -2.69 7.54
N ALA A 25 -23.54 -3.09 6.37
CA ALA A 25 -22.20 -2.71 5.93
C ALA A 25 -22.04 -1.19 5.82
N ALA A 26 -23.03 -0.47 5.27
CA ALA A 26 -22.97 0.99 5.19
C ALA A 26 -22.92 1.66 6.58
N LYS A 27 -23.60 1.08 7.57
CA LYS A 27 -23.54 1.55 8.96
C LYS A 27 -22.15 1.36 9.57
N GLU A 28 -21.49 0.24 9.30
CA GLU A 28 -20.11 -0.01 9.74
C GLU A 28 -19.11 0.96 9.11
N VAL A 29 -19.26 1.24 7.82
CA VAL A 29 -18.43 2.21 7.09
C VAL A 29 -18.73 3.65 7.54
N GLY A 30 -19.93 3.93 8.04
CA GLY A 30 -20.38 5.28 8.41
C GLY A 30 -20.80 6.13 7.20
N ILE A 31 -21.42 5.51 6.20
CA ILE A 31 -21.97 6.18 5.00
C ILE A 31 -23.41 5.76 4.73
N SER A 32 -24.09 6.43 3.79
CA SER A 32 -25.45 6.05 3.42
C SER A 32 -25.46 4.71 2.64
N PRO A 33 -26.51 3.87 2.77
CA PRO A 33 -26.64 2.64 1.97
C PRO A 33 -26.66 2.91 0.47
N ALA A 34 -27.21 4.05 0.04
CA ALA A 34 -27.22 4.46 -1.36
C ALA A 34 -25.80 4.79 -1.85
N THR A 35 -24.97 5.42 -1.03
CA THR A 35 -23.57 5.71 -1.33
C THR A 35 -22.79 4.41 -1.51
N LEU A 36 -22.89 3.47 -0.56
CA LEU A 36 -22.22 2.18 -0.65
C LEU A 36 -22.65 1.41 -1.91
N SER A 37 -23.96 1.40 -2.22
CA SER A 37 -24.48 0.75 -3.44
C SER A 37 -23.94 1.37 -4.73
N ARG A 38 -23.78 2.69 -4.79
CA ARG A 38 -23.19 3.35 -5.96
C ARG A 38 -21.73 2.92 -6.15
N VAL A 39 -20.96 2.80 -5.07
CA VAL A 39 -19.57 2.35 -5.12
C VAL A 39 -19.48 0.88 -5.55
N GLU A 40 -20.33 -0.01 -5.01
CA GLU A 40 -20.44 -1.40 -5.49
C GLU A 40 -20.78 -1.47 -6.99
N ASN A 41 -21.54 -0.49 -7.49
CA ASN A 41 -21.85 -0.33 -8.91
C ASN A 41 -20.80 0.49 -9.70
N ARG A 42 -19.57 0.58 -9.19
CA ARG A 42 -18.40 1.18 -9.85
C ARG A 42 -18.54 2.68 -10.13
N LYS A 43 -19.36 3.38 -9.35
CA LYS A 43 -19.36 4.85 -9.33
C LYS A 43 -18.25 5.35 -8.43
N VAL A 44 -17.51 6.35 -8.92
CA VAL A 44 -16.39 6.94 -8.19
C VAL A 44 -16.92 7.72 -6.98
N PRO A 45 -16.51 7.37 -5.75
CA PRO A 45 -16.84 8.14 -4.55
C PRO A 45 -16.00 9.43 -4.45
N ASP A 46 -16.43 10.35 -3.59
CA ASP A 46 -15.55 11.43 -3.12
C ASP A 46 -14.43 10.90 -2.21
N LEU A 47 -13.44 11.76 -1.92
CA LEU A 47 -12.28 11.39 -1.11
C LEU A 47 -12.64 10.97 0.32
N GLU A 48 -13.64 11.59 0.92
CA GLU A 48 -14.07 11.27 2.29
C GLU A 48 -14.68 9.87 2.36
N THR A 49 -15.61 9.58 1.45
CA THR A 49 -16.26 8.27 1.30
C THR A 49 -15.23 7.20 0.96
N PHE A 50 -14.31 7.49 0.04
CA PHE A 50 -13.24 6.57 -0.33
C PHE A 50 -12.35 6.23 0.88
N GLY A 51 -11.93 7.23 1.65
CA GLY A 51 -11.12 7.03 2.85
C GLY A 51 -11.82 6.18 3.90
N LYS A 52 -13.12 6.42 4.16
CA LYS A 52 -13.93 5.60 5.07
C LYS A 52 -14.01 4.14 4.62
N ILE A 53 -14.20 3.91 3.32
CA ILE A 53 -14.25 2.56 2.76
C ILE A 53 -12.89 1.87 2.90
N CYS A 54 -11.77 2.53 2.57
CA CYS A 54 -10.43 1.94 2.71
C CYS A 54 -10.13 1.60 4.17
N ALA A 55 -10.46 2.49 5.11
CA ALA A 55 -10.31 2.24 6.55
C ALA A 55 -11.17 1.05 7.01
N TRP A 56 -12.40 0.94 6.52
CA TRP A 56 -13.27 -0.20 6.81
C TRP A 56 -12.74 -1.51 6.20
N LEU A 57 -12.14 -1.49 5.01
CA LEU A 57 -11.49 -2.65 4.40
C LEU A 57 -10.17 -3.02 5.08
N GLY A 58 -9.51 -2.06 5.75
CA GLY A 58 -8.18 -2.24 6.33
C GLY A 58 -7.08 -2.28 5.27
N GLU A 59 -7.31 -1.65 4.11
CA GLU A 59 -6.42 -1.69 2.95
C GLU A 59 -5.88 -0.29 2.63
N ASP A 60 -4.66 -0.24 2.08
CA ASP A 60 -4.04 1.01 1.66
C ASP A 60 -4.77 1.60 0.43
N PRO A 61 -5.25 2.87 0.50
CA PRO A 61 -5.81 3.59 -0.64
C PRO A 61 -4.97 3.52 -1.93
N ALA A 62 -3.64 3.45 -1.82
CA ALA A 62 -2.73 3.33 -2.97
C ALA A 62 -3.07 2.12 -3.87
N THR A 63 -3.52 1.02 -3.27
CA THR A 63 -3.93 -0.22 -3.95
C THR A 63 -5.00 0.03 -5.02
N PHE A 64 -5.95 0.91 -4.72
CA PHE A 64 -7.07 1.23 -5.61
C PHE A 64 -6.79 2.42 -6.52
N LEU A 65 -5.90 3.33 -6.12
CA LEU A 65 -5.52 4.50 -6.92
C LEU A 65 -4.51 4.19 -8.02
N GLY A 66 -3.99 2.95 -8.08
CA GLY A 66 -2.94 2.58 -9.04
C GLY A 66 -1.59 3.18 -8.70
N LEU A 67 -1.49 3.87 -7.56
CA LEU A 67 -0.24 4.31 -6.99
C LEU A 67 0.53 3.04 -6.61
N VAL A 68 1.77 2.93 -7.06
CA VAL A 68 2.70 1.94 -6.52
C VAL A 68 2.66 2.16 -5.00
N PRO A 69 2.20 1.20 -4.17
CA PRO A 69 2.30 1.35 -2.73
C PRO A 69 3.75 1.70 -2.48
N ALA A 70 4.02 2.79 -1.76
CA ALA A 70 5.38 3.16 -1.41
C ALA A 70 5.99 1.94 -0.73
N SER A 71 6.74 1.17 -1.53
CA SER A 71 6.93 -0.25 -1.27
C SER A 71 7.36 -0.42 0.18
N SER A 72 6.55 -1.20 0.91
CA SER A 72 7.01 -1.93 2.07
C SER A 72 8.37 -2.51 1.73
N SER A 73 9.39 -1.98 2.39
CA SER A 73 10.74 -2.50 2.50
C SER A 73 11.12 -3.60 1.49
N ALA A 74 11.57 -3.22 0.29
CA ALA A 74 12.80 -3.88 -0.15
C ALA A 74 13.76 -3.71 1.04
N PRO A 75 14.38 -4.79 1.59
CA PRO A 75 15.27 -4.66 2.73
C PRO A 75 16.41 -3.72 2.34
N ARG A 76 16.25 -2.43 2.67
CA ARG A 76 17.31 -1.45 2.53
C ARG A 76 18.28 -1.77 3.65
N ALA A 77 19.42 -2.34 3.30
CA ALA A 77 20.51 -2.51 4.25
C ALA A 77 20.82 -1.15 4.87
N GLN A 78 20.48 -0.99 6.15
CA GLN A 78 20.87 0.17 6.94
C GLN A 78 22.06 -0.25 7.81
N VAL A 79 23.20 0.39 7.58
CA VAL A 79 24.42 0.13 8.35
C VAL A 79 24.60 1.27 9.33
N HIS A 80 24.53 0.94 10.62
CA HIS A 80 24.84 1.88 11.69
C HIS A 80 26.27 1.64 12.17
N PHE A 81 27.13 2.66 12.06
CA PHE A 81 28.48 2.56 12.60
C PHE A 81 28.43 2.70 14.13
N LYS A 82 28.99 1.70 14.84
CA LYS A 82 28.93 1.56 16.31
C LYS A 82 29.53 2.73 17.09
N LYS A 83 30.37 3.55 16.45
CA LYS A 83 31.02 4.71 17.07
C LYS A 83 30.72 5.92 16.19
N GLU A 84 30.37 7.03 16.82
CA GLU A 84 30.24 8.37 16.23
C GLU A 84 31.60 8.93 15.75
N ALA A 85 32.55 8.04 15.45
CA ALA A 85 33.83 8.38 14.85
C ALA A 85 33.59 8.58 13.36
N ALA A 86 33.69 9.84 12.94
CA ALA A 86 33.53 10.33 11.58
C ALA A 86 34.24 9.42 10.56
N ILE A 87 33.49 8.47 9.99
CA ILE A 87 33.91 7.84 8.75
C ILE A 87 33.90 8.93 7.70
N ARG A 88 35.03 9.07 7.00
CA ARG A 88 35.11 10.00 5.86
C ARG A 88 34.00 9.63 4.88
N PRO A 89 33.25 10.61 4.35
CA PRO A 89 32.11 10.34 3.48
C PRO A 89 32.48 9.45 2.27
N GLU A 90 33.70 9.57 1.77
CA GLU A 90 34.25 8.70 0.72
C GLU A 90 34.32 7.23 1.12
N SER A 91 34.77 6.93 2.34
CA SER A 91 34.83 5.56 2.85
C SER A 91 33.44 4.98 3.13
N ALA A 92 32.51 5.80 3.62
CA ALA A 92 31.11 5.39 3.79
C ALA A 92 30.47 5.04 2.44
N LYS A 93 30.76 5.85 1.40
CA LYS A 93 30.29 5.62 0.04
C LYS A 93 30.86 4.32 -0.54
N ALA A 94 32.17 4.12 -0.46
CA ALA A 94 32.81 2.89 -0.95
C ALA A 94 32.27 1.63 -0.26
N LEU A 95 32.03 1.70 1.05
CA LEU A 95 31.41 0.60 1.80
C LEU A 95 29.96 0.36 1.38
N SER A 96 29.18 1.41 1.14
CA SER A 96 27.79 1.27 0.67
C SER A 96 27.71 0.58 -0.70
N GLU A 97 28.60 0.94 -1.62
CA GLU A 97 28.68 0.34 -2.95
C GLU A 97 29.08 -1.14 -2.86
N MET A 98 30.09 -1.47 -2.04
CA MET A 98 30.50 -2.86 -1.82
C MET A 98 29.36 -3.73 -1.25
N ILE A 99 28.59 -3.20 -0.29
CA ILE A 99 27.49 -3.95 0.34
C ILE A 99 26.37 -4.22 -0.67
N VAL A 100 26.00 -3.22 -1.47
CA VAL A 100 24.95 -3.39 -2.51
C VAL A 100 25.39 -4.44 -3.53
N LEU A 101 26.63 -4.37 -4.03
CA LEU A 101 27.15 -5.36 -4.98
C LEU A 101 27.19 -6.78 -4.40
N ALA A 102 27.55 -6.94 -3.13
CA ALA A 102 27.55 -8.24 -2.47
C ALA A 102 26.12 -8.83 -2.33
N GLN A 103 25.13 -7.99 -2.01
CA GLN A 103 23.74 -8.41 -1.93
C GLN A 103 23.18 -8.83 -3.29
N GLU A 104 23.49 -8.07 -4.34
CA GLU A 104 23.11 -8.42 -5.71
C GLU A 104 23.73 -9.75 -6.17
N ALA A 105 24.98 -10.03 -5.77
CA ALA A 105 25.63 -11.30 -6.07
C ALA A 105 24.94 -12.47 -5.35
N LEU A 106 24.65 -12.33 -4.05
CA LEU A 106 23.94 -13.36 -3.27
C LEU A 106 22.55 -13.66 -3.84
N LEU A 107 21.80 -12.64 -4.25
CA LEU A 107 20.48 -12.80 -4.87
C LEU A 107 20.53 -13.46 -6.26
N LYS A 108 21.65 -13.33 -6.98
CA LYS A 108 21.85 -13.99 -8.29
C LYS A 108 22.30 -15.45 -8.17
N GLU A 109 22.92 -15.84 -7.05
CA GLU A 109 23.33 -17.22 -6.79
C GLU A 109 22.18 -18.11 -6.28
N GLU A 110 21.11 -17.52 -5.76
CA GLU A 110 19.90 -18.23 -5.29
C GLU A 110 18.85 -18.51 -6.40
N VAL A 111 19.16 -18.23 -7.67
CA VAL A 111 18.28 -18.42 -8.85
C VAL A 111 18.84 -19.44 -9.83
#